data_AF-A0A3N4KFT2-F1
#
_entry.id   AF-A0A3N4KFT2-F1
#
_cell.length_a   1.000
_cell.length_b   1.000
_cell.length_c   1.000
_cell.angle_alpha   90.00
_cell.angle_beta   90.00
_cell.angle_gamma   90.00
#
_symmetry.space_group_name_H-M   'P 1'
#
loop_
_entity.id
_entity.type
_entity.pdbx_description
1 polymer ?
#
loop_
_entity_poly.entity_id
_entity_poly.type
_entity_poly.pdbx_seq_one_letter_code
_entity_poly.pdbx_strand_id
1 'polypeptide(L)' 'MDAQMKAMLGIAGFGTTKQKKVKGNDVGAISKNTTVKYRQYMNRPGGFNRALSPS' A
#
# COMPACT_ATOMS: atom_id res chain seq x y z
N MET A 1 38.04 27.80 -6.59
CA MET A 1 37.65 26.84 -7.64
C MET A 1 36.33 26.12 -7.29
N ASP A 2 36.17 25.52 -6.10
CA ASP A 2 34.92 24.80 -5.73
C ASP A 2 33.63 25.62 -5.75
N ALA A 3 33.64 26.85 -5.24
CA ALA A 3 32.44 27.70 -5.21
C ALA A 3 32.02 28.19 -6.62
N GLN A 4 32.99 28.39 -7.52
CA GLN A 4 32.74 28.80 -8.91
C GLN A 4 32.19 27.64 -9.74
N MET A 5 32.70 26.41 -9.55
CA MET A 5 32.13 25.22 -10.20
C MET A 5 30.69 24.92 -9.75
N LYS A 6 30.37 25.08 -8.46
CA LYS A 6 28.99 24.91 -7.95
C LYS A 6 28.01 25.92 -8.55
N ALA A 7 28.45 27.17 -8.71
CA ALA A 7 27.65 28.22 -9.35
C ALA A 7 27.44 27.96 -10.85
N MET A 8 28.47 27.51 -11.58
CA MET A 8 28.36 27.17 -13.00
C MET A 8 27.47 25.94 -13.27
N LEU A 9 27.43 24.97 -12.36
CA LEU A 9 26.56 23.80 -12.44
C LEU A 9 25.13 24.07 -11.91
N GLY A 10 24.84 25.28 -11.40
CA GLY A 10 23.54 25.66 -10.85
C GLY A 10 23.18 24.98 -9.52
N ILE A 11 24.17 24.38 -8.84
CA ILE A 11 23.96 23.63 -7.60
C ILE A 11 24.14 24.59 -6.42
N ALA A 12 23.04 25.17 -5.95
CA ALA A 12 23.03 26.07 -4.79
C ALA A 12 23.05 25.34 -3.43
N GLY A 13 22.73 24.03 -3.41
CA GLY A 13 22.76 23.20 -2.20
C GLY A 13 21.88 21.95 -2.32
N PHE A 14 22.06 20.99 -1.41
CA PHE A 14 21.23 19.78 -1.33
C PHE A 14 20.14 19.97 -0.27
N GLY A 15 18.88 20.05 -0.71
CA GLY A 15 17.73 20.06 0.16
C GLY A 15 17.25 18.65 0.49
N THR A 16 16.59 18.47 1.64
CA THR A 16 15.91 17.22 2.00
C THR A 16 14.39 17.33 1.87
N THR A 17 13.77 16.24 1.42
CA THR A 17 12.32 16.03 1.38
C THR A 17 11.80 15.24 2.58
N LYS A 18 12.66 14.92 3.57
CA LYS A 18 12.28 14.17 4.78
C LYS A 18 11.13 14.88 5.51
N GLN A 19 10.02 14.17 5.70
CA GLN A 19 8.78 14.67 6.31
C GLN A 19 8.09 15.83 5.57
N LYS A 20 8.42 16.08 4.30
CA LYS A 20 7.72 17.07 3.47
C LYS A 20 6.76 16.37 2.51
N LYS A 21 5.53 16.88 2.39
CA LYS A 21 4.57 16.39 1.40
C LYS A 21 5.02 16.84 0.00
N VAL A 22 5.27 15.88 -0.89
CA VAL A 22 5.61 16.13 -2.30
C VAL A 22 4.36 15.88 -3.13
N LYS A 23 3.94 16.87 -3.92
CA LYS A 23 2.75 16.79 -4.78
C LYS A 23 2.91 15.61 -5.76
N GLY A 24 1.94 14.70 -5.81
CA GLY A 24 1.96 13.52 -6.68
C GLY A 24 2.68 12.29 -6.08
N ASN A 25 3.31 12.42 -4.90
CA ASN A 25 3.89 11.30 -4.16
C ASN A 25 2.93 10.75 -3.08
N ASP A 26 1.63 10.92 -3.30
CA ASP A 26 0.53 10.47 -2.44
C ASP A 26 -0.29 9.33 -3.04
N VAL A 27 0.12 8.85 -4.22
CA VAL A 27 -0.57 7.75 -4.91
C VAL A 27 -0.04 6.41 -4.40
N GLY A 28 -0.94 5.60 -3.85
CA GLY A 28 -0.67 4.21 -3.47
C GLY A 28 -1.91 3.36 -3.72
N ALA A 29 -1.72 2.09 -4.07
CA ALA A 29 -2.80 1.14 -4.28
C ALA A 29 -2.59 -0.11 -3.43
N ILE A 30 -3.69 -0.70 -2.95
CA ILE A 30 -3.67 -1.95 -2.20
C ILE A 30 -4.40 -3.00 -3.05
N SER A 31 -3.70 -4.06 -3.44
CA SER A 31 -4.33 -5.25 -4.02
C SER A 31 -4.83 -6.15 -2.89
N LYS A 32 -6.15 -6.23 -2.72
CA LYS A 32 -6.78 -7.15 -1.77
C LYS A 32 -7.37 -8.31 -2.55
N ASN A 33 -6.74 -9.47 -2.45
CA ASN A 33 -7.32 -10.70 -2.99
C ASN A 33 -8.15 -11.38 -1.90
N THR A 34 -9.46 -11.48 -2.09
CA THR A 34 -10.33 -12.21 -1.19
C THR A 34 -10.59 -13.60 -1.77
N THR A 35 -10.07 -14.63 -1.11
CA THR A 35 -10.36 -16.02 -1.47
C THR A 35 -11.84 -16.31 -1.24
N VAL A 36 -12.53 -16.77 -2.29
CA VAL A 36 -13.91 -17.28 -2.16
C VAL A 36 -13.87 -18.56 -1.34
N LYS A 37 -14.54 -18.54 -0.19
CA LYS A 37 -14.72 -19.69 0.67
C LYS A 37 -16.12 -20.24 0.42
N TYR A 38 -16.22 -21.42 -0.18
CA TYR A 38 -17.50 -22.05 -0.48
C TYR A 38 -18.17 -22.55 0.79
N ARG A 39 -19.50 -22.45 0.80
CA ARG A 39 -20.29 -22.92 1.93
C ARG A 39 -20.58 -24.40 1.76
N GLN A 40 -20.34 -25.18 2.79
CA GLN A 40 -20.69 -26.60 2.82
C GLN A 40 -22.15 -26.76 3.24
N TYR A 41 -22.98 -27.28 2.32
CA TYR A 41 -24.40 -27.51 2.56
C TYR A 41 -24.70 -28.94 3.02
N MET A 42 -24.03 -29.93 2.43
CA MET A 42 -24.28 -31.36 2.70
C MET A 42 -23.39 -31.91 3.82
N ASN A 43 -23.93 -32.86 4.59
CA ASN A 43 -23.26 -33.60 5.67
C ASN A 43 -22.57 -32.71 6.71
N ARG A 44 -23.29 -31.69 7.20
CA ARG A 44 -22.78 -30.78 8.23
C ARG A 44 -22.88 -31.43 9.61
N PRO A 45 -21.77 -31.56 10.37
CA PRO A 45 -21.85 -31.96 11.77
C PRO A 45 -22.60 -30.89 12.57
N GLY A 46 -23.70 -31.29 13.25
CA GLY A 46 -24.55 -30.38 14.03
C GLY A 46 -25.86 -29.93 13.35
N GLY A 47 -26.17 -30.41 12.15
CA GLY A 47 -27.48 -30.23 11.51
C GLY A 47 -27.73 -28.86 10.89
N PHE A 48 -28.95 -28.66 10.39
CA PHE A 48 -29.36 -27.52 9.56
C PHE A 48 -29.32 -26.15 10.29
N ASN A 49 -29.49 -26.13 11.61
CA ASN A 49 -29.64 -24.90 12.41
C ASN A 49 -28.33 -24.22 12.85
N ARG A 50 -27.16 -24.66 12.39
CA ARG A 50 -25.88 -23.94 12.64
C ARG A 50 -25.56 -22.95 11.51
N ALA A 51 -24.84 -21.87 11.84
CA ALA A 51 -24.34 -20.90 10.85
C ALA A 51 -23.47 -21.59 9.78
N LEU A 52 -23.71 -21.30 8.49
CA LEU A 52 -22.92 -21.82 7.39
C LEU A 52 -21.58 -21.07 7.32
N SER A 53 -20.48 -21.80 7.29
CA SER A 53 -19.14 -21.22 7.08
C SER A 53 -18.99 -20.65 5.66
N PRO A 54 -18.15 -19.62 5.48
CA PRO A 54 -17.55 -18.81 6.55
C PRO A 54 -18.44 -17.61 6.90
N SER A 55 -18.56 -17.33 8.19
CA SER A 55 -18.61 -15.94 8.66
C SER A 55 -17.27 -15.27 8.46
#